data_AF-B4HKW7-F1
#
_entry.id   AF-B4HKW7-F1
#
_cell.length_a   1.000
_cell.length_b   1.000
_cell.length_c   1.000
_cell.angle_alpha   90.00
_cell.angle_beta   90.00
_cell.angle_gamma   90.00
#
_symmetry.space_group_name_H-M   'P 1'
#
loop_
_entity.id
_entity.type
_entity.pdbx_description
1 polymer ?
#
loop_
_entity_poly.entity_id
_entity_poly.type
_entity_poly.pdbx_seq_one_letter_code
_entity_poly.pdbx_strand_id
1 'polypeptide(L)'
;MYQADGSYKFYKTGFLAVQQALSQVHIKHKCKEFNKTQGDITFPPIKDLPSPPIFMTSHSRTLQGVAGMIIIIIFIFVVIRLTTSIVEEKELQLKVTLNLMGVGSCLQWAAWYIETFIIFLIGSSIITLFWKLVPPNSEISFMPFTHWSMALFVLLVLSHCAICFSFLMSSLISRTYRISLVTFLILIATLIPFWACIPTIEKYEFSGRLTFQIFEVDTTWSRIFEFVEGHRSSWQLDDYSLSQPSLEDAFEEIAEEKRKKRERESN
;
A
#
# COMPACT_ATOMS: atom_id res chain seq x y z
N MET A 1 10.53 -4.91 -10.98
CA MET A 1 11.98 -5.25 -11.08
C MET A 1 12.19 -6.09 -12.33
N TYR A 2 11.89 -5.53 -13.50
CA TYR A 2 12.15 -6.15 -14.79
C TYR A 2 13.11 -5.23 -15.53
N GLN A 3 14.40 -5.42 -15.28
CA GLN A 3 15.45 -4.85 -16.10
C GLN A 3 15.88 -5.92 -17.08
N ALA A 4 15.97 -5.55 -18.35
CA ALA A 4 16.48 -6.37 -19.46
C ALA A 4 18.02 -6.57 -19.34
N ASP A 5 18.47 -7.06 -18.19
CA ASP A 5 19.87 -7.21 -17.78
C ASP A 5 20.43 -8.61 -18.09
N GLY A 6 19.56 -9.59 -18.39
CA GLY A 6 19.98 -11.00 -18.45
C GLY A 6 19.98 -11.68 -17.07
N SER A 7 19.39 -11.05 -16.05
CA SER A 7 19.26 -11.57 -14.69
C SER A 7 18.35 -12.79 -14.54
N TYR A 8 17.68 -13.25 -15.61
CA TYR A 8 16.81 -14.44 -15.53
C TYR A 8 17.65 -15.71 -15.33
N LYS A 9 17.19 -16.60 -14.44
CA LYS A 9 17.91 -17.83 -14.06
C LYS A 9 18.27 -18.70 -15.27
N PHE A 10 17.44 -18.68 -16.31
CA PHE A 10 17.68 -19.47 -17.52
C PHE A 10 18.72 -18.86 -18.48
N TYR A 11 18.96 -17.54 -18.44
CA TYR A 11 20.12 -16.92 -19.10
C TYR A 11 21.41 -17.34 -18.38
N LYS A 12 21.42 -17.28 -17.04
CA LYS A 12 22.61 -17.62 -16.21
C LYS A 12 22.99 -19.10 -16.27
N THR A 13 22.02 -19.99 -16.35
CA THR A 13 22.25 -21.44 -16.43
C THR A 13 22.65 -21.91 -17.84
N GLY A 14 22.62 -21.05 -18.86
CA GLY A 14 22.92 -21.42 -20.25
C GLY A 14 21.84 -22.28 -20.92
N PHE A 15 20.74 -22.59 -20.23
CA PHE A 15 19.66 -23.43 -20.75
C PHE A 15 19.08 -22.87 -22.06
N LEU A 16 18.85 -21.54 -22.15
CA LEU A 16 18.35 -20.93 -23.38
C LEU A 16 19.32 -21.10 -24.53
N ALA A 17 20.63 -21.01 -24.29
CA ALA A 17 21.64 -21.18 -25.33
C ALA A 17 21.64 -22.61 -25.87
N VAL A 18 21.54 -23.62 -24.99
CA VAL A 18 21.44 -25.03 -25.37
C VAL A 18 20.13 -25.29 -26.13
N GLN A 19 19.00 -24.78 -25.62
CA GLN A 19 17.70 -24.92 -26.28
C GLN A 19 17.70 -24.26 -27.66
N GLN A 20 18.33 -23.09 -27.81
CA GLN A 20 18.46 -22.41 -29.10
C GLN A 20 19.32 -23.23 -30.07
N ALA A 21 20.49 -23.68 -29.63
CA ALA A 21 21.39 -24.47 -30.46
C ALA A 21 20.72 -25.77 -30.94
N LEU A 22 20.04 -26.47 -30.03
CA LEU A 22 19.30 -27.69 -30.37
C LEU A 22 18.17 -27.42 -31.37
N SER A 23 17.41 -26.34 -31.16
CA SER A 23 16.33 -25.94 -32.06
C SER A 23 16.85 -25.57 -33.45
N GLN A 24 17.95 -24.83 -33.52
CA GLN A 24 18.61 -24.46 -34.78
C GLN A 24 19.06 -25.70 -35.56
N VAL A 25 19.69 -26.67 -34.87
CA VAL A 25 20.12 -27.94 -35.49
C VAL A 25 18.92 -28.75 -35.97
N HIS A 26 17.86 -28.86 -35.17
CA HIS A 26 16.66 -29.61 -35.53
C HIS A 26 15.94 -29.01 -36.74
N ILE A 27 15.80 -27.68 -36.78
CA ILE A 27 15.19 -26.96 -37.91
C ILE A 27 16.03 -27.16 -39.19
N LYS A 28 17.37 -27.01 -39.11
CA LYS A 28 18.27 -27.28 -40.25
C LYS A 28 18.13 -28.71 -40.77
N HIS A 29 18.04 -29.69 -39.87
CA HIS A 29 17.85 -31.09 -40.24
C HIS A 29 16.51 -31.32 -40.95
N LYS A 30 15.40 -30.82 -40.39
CA LYS A 30 14.06 -30.97 -40.98
C LYS A 30 13.94 -30.23 -42.32
N CYS A 31 14.52 -29.04 -42.46
CA CYS A 31 14.53 -28.33 -43.75
C CYS A 31 15.24 -29.14 -44.86
N LYS A 32 16.34 -29.83 -44.52
CA LYS A 32 17.05 -30.72 -45.45
C LYS A 32 16.21 -31.94 -45.84
N GLU A 33 15.47 -32.52 -44.89
CA GLU A 33 14.59 -33.68 -45.11
C GLU A 33 13.42 -33.36 -46.06
N PHE A 34 12.83 -32.15 -45.95
CA PHE A 34 11.71 -31.72 -46.80
C PHE A 34 12.10 -31.09 -48.15
N ASN A 35 13.38 -31.19 -48.55
CA ASN A 35 13.90 -30.65 -49.82
C ASN A 35 13.59 -29.16 -50.07
N LYS A 36 13.40 -28.38 -48.98
CA LYS A 36 13.23 -26.93 -49.05
C LYS A 36 14.60 -26.28 -48.92
N THR A 37 15.19 -25.85 -50.05
CA THR A 37 16.37 -24.99 -50.06
C THR A 37 15.97 -23.57 -49.68
N GLN A 38 15.75 -23.34 -48.38
CA GLN A 38 15.72 -21.99 -47.86
C GLN A 38 17.17 -21.53 -47.79
N GLY A 39 17.50 -20.40 -48.43
CA GLY A 39 18.81 -19.75 -48.32
C GLY A 39 19.21 -19.48 -46.87
N ASP A 40 20.45 -19.01 -46.65
CA ASP A 40 21.09 -18.80 -45.33
C ASP A 40 20.07 -18.43 -44.23
N ILE A 41 19.73 -19.40 -43.38
CA ILE A 41 18.68 -19.25 -42.38
C ILE A 41 19.29 -18.48 -41.21
N THR A 42 19.11 -17.17 -41.22
CA THR A 42 19.50 -16.30 -40.10
C THR A 42 18.53 -16.49 -38.94
N PHE A 43 18.97 -17.20 -37.91
CA PHE A 43 18.18 -17.34 -36.68
C PHE A 43 18.27 -16.06 -35.85
N PRO A 44 17.15 -15.55 -35.33
CA PRO A 44 17.17 -14.36 -34.50
C PRO A 44 17.91 -14.64 -33.18
N PRO A 45 18.63 -13.64 -32.63
CA PRO A 45 19.19 -13.75 -31.30
C PRO A 45 18.07 -13.83 -30.26
N ILE A 46 18.29 -14.61 -29.21
CA ILE A 46 17.38 -14.60 -28.05
C ILE A 46 17.50 -13.23 -27.39
N LYS A 47 16.39 -12.51 -27.39
CA LYS A 47 16.28 -11.21 -26.75
C LYS A 47 14.92 -11.13 -26.07
N ASP A 48 14.91 -10.63 -24.85
CA ASP A 48 13.67 -10.35 -24.15
C ASP A 48 12.87 -9.28 -24.90
N LEU A 49 11.55 -9.47 -24.94
CA LEU A 49 10.67 -8.44 -25.45
C LEU A 49 10.79 -7.20 -24.56
N PRO A 50 10.87 -5.97 -25.12
CA PRO A 50 10.91 -4.77 -24.29
C PRO A 50 9.66 -4.71 -23.42
N SER A 51 9.82 -4.91 -22.12
CA SER A 51 8.74 -4.74 -21.15
C SER A 51 8.52 -3.25 -20.88
N PRO A 52 7.27 -2.81 -20.64
CA PRO A 52 7.02 -1.46 -20.17
C PRO A 52 7.82 -1.18 -18.88
N PRO A 53 8.20 0.07 -18.60
CA PRO A 53 8.93 0.41 -17.38
C PRO A 53 8.07 0.05 -16.16
N ILE A 54 8.47 -1.00 -15.43
CA ILE A 54 7.78 -1.43 -14.20
C ILE A 54 8.33 -0.61 -13.04
N PHE A 55 7.61 0.46 -12.70
CA PHE A 55 7.96 1.39 -11.62
C PHE A 55 7.88 0.78 -10.22
N MET A 56 7.10 -0.30 -10.05
CA MET A 56 6.95 -0.99 -8.78
C MET A 56 8.02 -2.10 -8.66
N THR A 57 9.11 -1.77 -7.99
CA THR A 57 10.09 -2.78 -7.53
C THR A 57 9.71 -3.28 -6.14
N SER A 58 10.14 -4.50 -5.77
CA SER A 58 9.90 -5.03 -4.42
C SER A 58 10.34 -4.04 -3.33
N HIS A 59 11.45 -3.33 -3.57
CA HIS A 59 11.96 -2.29 -2.68
C HIS A 59 11.00 -1.10 -2.50
N SER A 60 10.39 -0.61 -3.59
CA SER A 60 9.44 0.52 -3.51
C SER A 60 8.18 0.18 -2.69
N ARG A 61 7.67 -1.06 -2.78
CA ARG A 61 6.51 -1.51 -1.99
C ARG A 61 6.83 -1.60 -0.50
N THR A 62 7.98 -2.20 -0.15
CA THR A 62 8.42 -2.27 1.25
C THR A 62 8.64 -0.88 1.83
N LEU A 63 9.27 0.02 1.07
CA LEU A 63 9.52 1.40 1.49
C LEU A 63 8.22 2.19 1.67
N GLN A 64 7.22 1.99 0.80
CA GLN A 64 5.87 2.55 0.95
C GLN A 64 5.20 2.10 2.26
N GLY A 65 5.29 0.81 2.58
CA GLY A 65 4.79 0.27 3.85
C GLY A 65 5.49 0.91 5.07
N VAL A 66 6.82 1.00 5.05
CA VAL A 66 7.60 1.64 6.12
C VAL A 66 7.21 3.11 6.30
N ALA A 67 7.02 3.85 5.21
CA ALA A 67 6.58 5.24 5.29
C ALA A 67 5.18 5.39 5.92
N GLY A 68 4.25 4.50 5.59
CA GLY A 68 2.94 4.45 6.25
C GLY A 68 3.02 4.20 7.76
N MET A 69 3.90 3.27 8.17
CA MET A 69 4.14 2.97 9.59
C MET A 69 4.71 4.17 10.35
N ILE A 70 5.63 4.92 9.74
CA ILE A 70 6.20 6.13 10.35
C ILE A 70 5.11 7.17 10.63
N ILE A 71 4.18 7.39 9.70
CA ILE A 71 3.07 8.35 9.89
C ILE A 71 2.16 7.93 11.05
N ILE A 72 1.85 6.63 11.16
CA ILE A 72 1.05 6.09 12.27
C ILE A 72 1.75 6.32 13.62
N ILE A 73 3.07 6.05 13.69
CA ILE A 73 3.85 6.24 14.91
C ILE A 73 3.86 7.72 15.32
N ILE A 74 4.08 8.63 14.37
CA ILE A 74 4.04 10.08 14.61
C ILE A 74 2.66 10.49 15.12
N PHE A 75 1.59 9.99 14.49
CA PHE A 75 0.22 10.27 14.90
C PHE A 75 -0.04 9.85 16.35
N ILE A 76 0.33 8.62 16.72
CA ILE A 76 0.18 8.10 18.10
C ILE A 76 0.95 8.98 19.08
N PHE A 77 2.21 9.27 18.78
CA PHE A 77 3.06 10.07 19.66
C PHE A 77 2.46 11.45 19.92
N VAL A 78 2.05 12.16 18.86
CA VAL A 78 1.51 13.52 19.02
C VAL A 78 0.19 13.52 19.79
N VAL A 79 -0.72 12.58 19.50
CA VAL A 79 -2.01 12.48 20.21
C VAL A 79 -1.79 12.23 21.70
N ILE A 80 -0.90 11.30 22.07
CA ILE A 80 -0.60 11.02 23.47
C ILE A 80 0.02 12.23 24.16
N ARG A 81 0.99 12.89 23.50
CA ARG A 81 1.67 14.08 24.04
C ARG A 81 0.69 15.22 24.28
N LEU A 82 -0.13 15.58 23.29
CA LEU A 82 -1.13 16.65 23.41
C LEU A 82 -2.15 16.33 24.51
N THR A 83 -2.73 15.13 24.47
CA THR A 83 -3.78 14.75 25.43
C THR A 83 -3.23 14.73 26.87
N THR A 84 -2.02 14.21 27.07
CA THR A 84 -1.36 14.18 28.38
C THR A 84 -1.06 15.60 28.88
N SER A 85 -0.54 16.47 28.02
CA SER A 85 -0.26 17.87 28.37
C SER A 85 -1.50 18.64 28.81
N ILE A 86 -2.63 18.48 28.10
CA ILE A 86 -3.89 19.14 28.46
C ILE A 86 -4.42 18.63 29.81
N VAL A 87 -4.32 17.33 30.07
CA VAL A 87 -4.79 16.76 31.34
C VAL A 87 -3.86 17.12 32.49
N GLU A 88 -2.56 17.18 32.27
CA GLU A 88 -1.59 17.65 33.27
C GLU A 88 -1.87 19.11 33.65
N GLU A 89 -2.15 19.97 32.67
CA GLU A 89 -2.51 21.37 32.92
C GLU A 89 -3.85 21.51 33.68
N LYS A 90 -4.82 20.63 33.40
CA LYS A 90 -6.08 20.54 34.15
C LYS A 90 -5.86 20.01 35.58
N GLU A 91 -5.00 19.01 35.76
CA GLU A 91 -4.70 18.37 37.05
C GLU A 91 -3.94 19.32 37.99
N LEU A 92 -2.98 20.09 37.45
CA LEU A 92 -2.25 21.14 38.16
C LEU A 92 -3.07 22.43 38.35
N GLN A 93 -4.30 22.48 37.83
CA GLN A 93 -5.20 23.64 37.87
C GLN A 93 -4.63 24.91 37.22
N LEU A 94 -3.58 24.79 36.40
CA LEU A 94 -2.95 25.90 35.68
C LEU A 94 -3.95 26.64 34.79
N LYS A 95 -4.87 25.89 34.17
CA LYS A 95 -5.99 26.44 33.39
C LYS A 95 -6.86 27.41 34.21
N VAL A 96 -7.20 27.05 35.44
CA VAL A 96 -8.06 27.87 36.33
C VAL A 96 -7.29 29.08 36.83
N THR A 97 -6.03 28.89 37.21
CA THR A 97 -5.13 29.97 37.63
C THR A 97 -4.99 31.04 36.54
N LEU A 98 -4.82 30.64 35.28
CA LEU A 98 -4.71 31.56 34.16
C LEU A 98 -6.04 32.29 33.87
N ASN A 99 -7.18 31.64 34.12
CA ASN A 99 -8.50 32.30 34.05
C ASN A 99 -8.68 33.34 35.16
N LEU A 100 -8.17 33.09 36.37
CA LEU A 100 -8.16 34.07 37.46
C LEU A 100 -7.27 35.29 37.14
N MET A 101 -6.26 35.14 36.28
CA MET A 101 -5.44 36.23 35.75
C MET A 101 -6.11 37.02 34.62
N GLY A 102 -7.35 36.70 34.25
CA GLY A 102 -8.14 37.41 33.23
C GLY A 102 -8.07 36.82 31.83
N VAL A 103 -7.50 35.62 31.65
CA VAL A 103 -7.42 34.96 30.34
C VAL A 103 -8.67 34.10 30.10
N GLY A 104 -9.43 34.40 29.06
CA GLY A 104 -10.65 33.66 28.73
C GLY A 104 -10.41 32.18 28.38
N SER A 105 -11.32 31.29 28.77
CA SER A 105 -11.20 29.85 28.54
C SER A 105 -11.16 29.43 27.06
N CYS A 106 -11.82 30.20 26.17
CA CYS A 106 -11.77 29.96 24.73
C CYS A 106 -10.35 30.16 24.18
N LEU A 107 -9.62 31.14 24.69
CA LEU A 107 -8.26 31.46 24.25
C LEU A 107 -7.28 30.32 24.59
N GLN A 108 -7.49 29.63 25.71
CA GLN A 108 -6.68 28.47 26.10
C GLN A 108 -6.89 27.29 25.13
N TRP A 109 -8.14 26.97 24.77
CA TRP A 109 -8.42 25.92 23.78
C TRP A 109 -7.87 26.25 22.40
N ALA A 110 -8.01 27.51 21.98
CA ALA A 110 -7.44 28.01 20.74
C ALA A 110 -5.90 27.94 20.76
N ALA A 111 -5.26 28.25 21.89
CA ALA A 111 -3.81 28.18 22.04
C ALA A 111 -3.28 26.76 21.82
N TRP A 112 -3.82 25.75 22.54
CA TRP A 112 -3.40 24.36 22.35
C TRP A 112 -3.63 23.86 20.92
N TYR A 113 -4.75 24.29 20.30
CA TYR A 113 -5.06 23.92 18.91
C TYR A 113 -4.02 24.53 17.96
N ILE A 114 -3.80 25.85 18.04
CA ILE A 114 -2.93 26.58 17.12
C ILE A 114 -1.47 26.13 17.28
N GLU A 115 -0.99 25.99 18.52
CA GLU A 115 0.37 25.51 18.80
C GLU A 115 0.62 24.14 18.18
N THR A 116 -0.30 23.19 18.43
CA THR A 116 -0.15 21.83 17.89
C THR A 116 -0.31 21.80 16.37
N PHE A 117 -1.22 22.61 15.82
CA PHE A 117 -1.43 22.70 14.38
C PHE A 117 -0.21 23.25 13.65
N ILE A 118 0.48 24.24 14.21
CA ILE A 118 1.74 24.78 13.65
C ILE A 118 2.82 23.69 13.61
N ILE A 119 2.98 22.91 14.69
CA ILE A 119 3.94 21.79 14.74
C ILE A 119 3.65 20.78 13.63
N PHE A 120 2.37 20.40 13.45
CA PHE A 120 1.97 19.49 12.38
C PHE A 120 2.13 20.09 10.98
N LEU A 121 1.91 21.38 10.79
CA LEU A 121 2.09 22.05 9.50
C LEU A 121 3.55 22.03 9.07
N ILE A 122 4.47 22.30 10.00
CA ILE A 122 5.91 22.20 9.75
C ILE A 122 6.29 20.74 9.46
N GLY A 123 5.85 19.79 10.29
CA GLY A 123 6.14 18.36 10.10
C GLY A 123 5.62 17.82 8.76
N SER A 124 4.39 18.17 8.38
CA SER A 124 3.77 17.74 7.12
C SER A 124 4.48 18.35 5.91
N SER A 125 4.93 19.60 6.01
CA SER A 125 5.73 20.26 4.96
C SER A 125 7.08 19.57 4.78
N ILE A 126 7.74 19.16 5.87
CA ILE A 126 9.00 18.42 5.82
C ILE A 126 8.79 17.03 5.20
N ILE A 127 7.77 16.28 5.62
CA ILE A 127 7.46 14.94 5.09
C ILE A 127 7.17 15.02 3.58
N THR A 128 6.36 15.99 3.15
CA THR A 128 6.03 16.18 1.73
C THR A 128 7.25 16.60 0.89
N LEU A 129 8.15 17.40 1.46
CA LEU A 129 9.43 17.73 0.84
C LEU A 129 10.30 16.48 0.66
N PHE A 130 10.48 15.67 1.72
CA PHE A 130 11.27 14.43 1.64
C PHE A 130 10.69 13.43 0.65
N TRP A 131 9.37 13.30 0.57
CA TRP A 131 8.72 12.41 -0.40
C TRP A 131 8.85 12.90 -1.83
N LYS A 132 8.87 14.22 -2.06
CA LYS A 132 9.05 14.78 -3.40
C LYS A 132 10.51 14.84 -3.82
N LEU A 133 11.44 14.97 -2.88
CA LEU A 133 12.87 15.06 -3.15
C LEU A 133 13.34 13.78 -3.85
N VAL A 134 13.80 13.94 -5.09
CA VAL A 134 14.37 12.85 -5.89
C VAL A 134 15.78 12.58 -5.37
N PRO A 135 16.10 11.36 -4.88
CA PRO A 135 17.46 11.01 -4.54
C PRO A 135 18.36 11.11 -5.79
N PRO A 136 19.61 11.59 -5.67
CA PRO A 136 20.52 11.75 -6.81
C PRO A 136 20.81 10.46 -7.60
N ASN A 137 20.51 9.30 -7.03
CA ASN A 137 20.83 7.97 -7.58
C ASN A 137 19.61 7.23 -8.16
N SER A 138 18.43 7.86 -8.24
CA SER A 138 17.21 7.21 -8.72
C SER A 138 16.37 8.15 -9.60
N GLU A 139 15.91 7.65 -10.74
CA GLU A 139 15.14 8.43 -11.73
C GLU A 139 13.71 8.78 -11.28
N ILE A 140 13.21 8.23 -10.17
CA ILE A 140 11.83 8.40 -9.70
C ILE A 140 11.74 8.85 -8.24
N SER A 141 10.80 9.79 -8.00
CA SER A 141 10.39 10.25 -6.67
C SER A 141 9.62 9.16 -5.92
N PHE A 142 9.59 9.20 -4.59
CA PHE A 142 8.96 8.18 -3.74
C PHE A 142 7.46 7.98 -4.03
N MET A 143 6.75 9.07 -4.35
CA MET A 143 5.40 9.04 -4.89
C MET A 143 5.36 9.79 -6.24
N PRO A 144 5.60 9.09 -7.35
CA PRO A 144 5.73 9.74 -8.65
C PRO A 144 4.39 10.24 -9.20
N PHE A 145 3.28 9.62 -8.83
CA PHE A 145 1.94 9.90 -9.37
C PHE A 145 1.11 10.88 -8.53
N THR A 146 1.58 11.26 -7.33
CA THR A 146 0.84 12.13 -6.41
C THR A 146 1.38 13.55 -6.47
N HIS A 147 0.50 14.53 -6.70
CA HIS A 147 0.86 15.94 -6.59
C HIS A 147 1.19 16.32 -5.14
N TRP A 148 2.21 17.16 -4.92
CA TRP A 148 2.67 17.55 -3.58
C TRP A 148 1.54 18.15 -2.73
N SER A 149 0.66 18.93 -3.35
CA SER A 149 -0.42 19.65 -2.67
C SER A 149 -1.47 18.68 -2.13
N MET A 150 -1.77 17.60 -2.85
CA MET A 150 -2.72 16.57 -2.40
C MET A 150 -2.17 15.82 -1.18
N ALA A 151 -0.88 15.46 -1.21
CA ALA A 151 -0.24 14.80 -0.07
C ALA A 151 -0.23 15.72 1.17
N LEU A 152 0.12 17.00 1.00
CA LEU A 152 0.10 17.98 2.08
C LEU A 152 -1.31 18.15 2.65
N PHE A 153 -2.32 18.30 1.78
CA PHE A 153 -3.70 18.46 2.18
C PHE A 153 -4.20 17.27 3.02
N VAL A 154 -3.93 16.04 2.59
CA VAL A 154 -4.30 14.83 3.33
C VAL A 154 -3.64 14.79 4.71
N LEU A 155 -2.35 15.15 4.81
CA LEU A 155 -1.65 15.21 6.10
C LEU A 155 -2.20 16.30 7.04
N LEU A 156 -2.65 17.44 6.49
CA LEU A 156 -3.31 18.49 7.29
C LEU A 156 -4.71 18.11 7.76
N VAL A 157 -5.47 17.39 6.94
CA VAL A 157 -6.76 16.85 7.37
C VAL A 157 -6.54 15.82 8.48
N LEU A 158 -5.55 14.94 8.32
CA LEU A 158 -5.18 13.96 9.35
C LEU A 158 -4.74 14.64 10.65
N SER A 159 -3.98 15.73 10.58
CA SER A 159 -3.56 16.48 11.78
C SER A 159 -4.75 17.14 12.47
N HIS A 160 -5.71 17.69 11.72
CA HIS A 160 -6.96 18.22 12.29
C HIS A 160 -7.72 17.13 13.05
N CYS A 161 -7.88 15.95 12.45
CA CYS A 161 -8.50 14.80 13.11
C CYS A 161 -7.73 14.37 14.38
N ALA A 162 -6.40 14.38 14.35
CA ALA A 162 -5.56 14.06 15.50
C ALA A 162 -5.82 15.00 16.70
N ILE A 163 -5.91 16.30 16.42
CA ILE A 163 -6.15 17.33 17.44
C ILE A 163 -7.56 17.20 18.01
N CYS A 164 -8.58 17.03 17.16
CA CYS A 164 -9.96 16.82 17.60
C CYS A 164 -10.09 15.57 18.49
N PHE A 165 -9.45 14.46 18.09
CA PHE A 165 -9.42 13.25 18.89
C PHE A 165 -8.72 13.44 20.24
N SER A 166 -7.61 14.19 20.26
CA SER A 166 -6.90 14.52 21.50
C SER A 166 -7.76 15.36 22.45
N PHE A 167 -8.51 16.33 21.94
CA PHE A 167 -9.45 17.12 22.74
C PHE A 167 -10.59 16.28 23.31
N LEU A 168 -11.17 15.39 22.50
CA LEU A 168 -12.16 14.42 22.95
C LEU A 168 -11.61 13.58 24.10
N MET A 169 -10.44 12.97 23.92
CA MET A 169 -9.79 12.14 24.94
C MET A 169 -9.47 12.93 26.22
N SER A 170 -9.02 14.18 26.10
CA SER A 170 -8.74 15.06 27.24
C SER A 170 -10.00 15.43 28.04
N SER A 171 -11.20 15.27 27.46
CA SER A 171 -12.46 15.56 28.12
C SER A 171 -13.02 14.36 28.91
N LEU A 172 -12.63 13.13 28.55
CA LEU A 172 -13.17 11.92 29.17
C LEU A 172 -12.44 11.55 30.46
N ILE A 173 -11.17 11.91 30.59
CA ILE A 173 -10.32 11.50 31.71
C ILE A 173 -9.58 12.71 32.28
N SER A 174 -9.54 12.81 33.61
CA SER A 174 -8.98 13.96 34.33
C SER A 174 -7.66 13.68 35.04
N ARG A 175 -7.11 12.46 34.95
CA ARG A 175 -5.86 12.05 35.61
C ARG A 175 -4.78 11.70 34.59
N THR A 176 -3.61 12.31 34.73
CA THR A 176 -2.50 12.24 33.74
C THR A 176 -1.99 10.81 33.52
N TYR A 177 -1.83 10.04 34.59
CA TYR A 177 -1.32 8.66 34.47
C TYR A 177 -2.31 7.71 33.78
N ARG A 178 -3.63 7.96 33.88
CA ARG A 178 -4.67 7.13 33.24
C ARG A 178 -4.84 7.49 31.78
N ILE A 179 -4.85 8.78 31.46
CA ILE A 179 -5.15 9.22 30.10
C ILE A 179 -4.10 8.76 29.09
N SER A 180 -2.82 8.77 29.46
CA SER A 180 -1.75 8.31 28.56
C SER A 180 -1.92 6.82 28.21
N LEU A 181 -2.16 5.98 29.22
CA LEU A 181 -2.40 4.54 29.04
C LEU A 181 -3.66 4.27 28.22
N VAL A 182 -4.78 4.92 28.58
CA VAL A 182 -6.07 4.69 27.90
C VAL A 182 -6.04 5.20 26.45
N THR A 183 -5.43 6.37 26.20
CA THR A 183 -5.29 6.92 24.84
C THR A 183 -4.45 6.00 23.97
N PHE A 184 -3.34 5.47 24.50
CA PHE A 184 -2.53 4.48 23.78
C PHE A 184 -3.34 3.22 23.43
N LEU A 185 -4.07 2.65 24.40
CA LEU A 185 -4.87 1.44 24.15
C LEU A 185 -5.98 1.68 23.12
N ILE A 186 -6.68 2.81 23.17
CA ILE A 186 -7.75 3.17 22.21
C ILE A 186 -7.17 3.40 20.81
N LEU A 187 -6.00 4.04 20.71
CA LEU A 187 -5.32 4.23 19.44
C LEU A 187 -4.92 2.88 18.82
N ILE A 188 -4.35 1.97 19.62
CA ILE A 188 -4.04 0.62 19.16
C ILE A 188 -5.32 -0.11 18.73
N ALA A 189 -6.40 -0.02 19.51
CA ALA A 189 -7.69 -0.61 19.15
C ALA A 189 -8.24 -0.08 17.82
N THR A 190 -8.02 1.22 17.53
CA THR A 190 -8.43 1.86 16.27
C THR A 190 -7.58 1.40 15.07
N LEU A 191 -6.38 0.88 15.30
CA LEU A 191 -5.53 0.28 14.26
C LEU A 191 -5.85 -1.18 13.99
N ILE A 192 -6.57 -1.87 14.88
CA ILE A 192 -6.96 -3.28 14.70
C ILE A 192 -7.69 -3.51 13.37
N PRO A 193 -8.68 -2.68 12.93
CA PRO A 193 -9.32 -2.86 11.64
C PRO A 193 -8.34 -2.88 10.46
N PHE A 194 -7.27 -2.09 10.50
CA PHE A 194 -6.25 -2.07 9.44
C PHE A 194 -5.44 -3.37 9.39
N TRP A 195 -5.10 -3.94 10.54
CA TRP A 195 -4.30 -5.18 10.63
C TRP A 195 -5.15 -6.45 10.54
N ALA A 196 -6.39 -6.41 11.04
CA ALA A 196 -7.32 -7.53 11.03
C ALA A 196 -8.04 -7.66 9.67
N CYS A 197 -8.24 -6.54 8.96
CA CYS A 197 -8.72 -6.54 7.57
C CYS A 197 -7.55 -6.67 6.58
N ILE A 198 -6.67 -7.64 6.80
CA ILE A 198 -5.81 -8.18 5.74
C ILE A 198 -6.72 -9.06 4.86
N PRO A 199 -6.64 -8.96 3.52
CA PRO A 199 -7.85 -8.89 2.75
C PRO A 199 -8.30 -10.26 2.27
N THR A 200 -9.49 -10.67 2.68
CA THR A 200 -10.40 -11.31 1.72
C THR A 200 -10.83 -10.21 0.76
N ILE A 201 -10.07 -10.00 -0.33
CA ILE A 201 -10.53 -9.11 -1.41
C ILE A 201 -11.72 -9.82 -2.05
N GLU A 202 -12.92 -9.45 -1.63
CA GLU A 202 -14.12 -9.64 -2.43
C GLU A 202 -13.90 -8.85 -3.73
N LYS A 203 -13.71 -9.57 -4.83
CA LYS A 203 -13.52 -8.90 -6.13
C LYS A 203 -14.83 -8.30 -6.60
N TYR A 204 -15.88 -9.12 -6.70
CA TYR A 204 -17.20 -8.75 -7.19
C TYR A 204 -18.26 -9.78 -6.76
N GLU A 205 -19.50 -9.34 -6.53
CA GLU A 205 -20.70 -10.19 -6.53
C GLU A 205 -21.40 -10.01 -7.88
N PHE A 206 -21.36 -11.02 -8.75
CA PHE A 206 -22.09 -11.00 -10.01
C PHE A 206 -22.89 -12.30 -10.15
N SER A 207 -24.21 -12.17 -10.36
CA SER A 207 -25.12 -13.30 -10.59
C SER A 207 -25.13 -14.36 -9.48
N GLY A 208 -24.94 -13.96 -8.22
CA GLY A 208 -24.94 -14.86 -7.05
C GLY A 208 -23.63 -15.62 -6.81
N ARG A 209 -22.54 -15.25 -7.49
CA ARG A 209 -21.20 -15.81 -7.28
C ARG A 209 -20.28 -14.80 -6.60
N LEU A 210 -19.70 -15.19 -5.46
CA LEU A 210 -18.68 -14.44 -4.73
C LEU A 210 -17.30 -14.93 -5.15
N THR A 211 -16.47 -14.04 -5.72
CA THR A 211 -15.10 -14.39 -6.13
C THR A 211 -14.08 -13.77 -5.17
N PHE A 212 -13.27 -14.62 -4.54
CA PHE A 212 -12.19 -14.21 -3.64
C PHE A 212 -10.83 -14.42 -4.31
N GLN A 213 -9.93 -13.45 -4.19
CA GLN A 213 -8.54 -13.63 -4.61
C GLN A 213 -7.68 -14.10 -3.43
N ILE A 214 -7.06 -15.27 -3.59
CA ILE A 214 -6.11 -15.83 -2.62
C ILE A 214 -4.72 -15.26 -2.96
N PHE A 215 -4.10 -14.55 -2.01
CA PHE A 215 -2.82 -13.85 -2.20
C PHE A 215 -1.57 -14.64 -1.75
N GLU A 216 -1.72 -15.92 -1.41
CA GLU A 216 -0.67 -16.66 -0.73
C GLU A 216 0.34 -17.28 -1.72
N VAL A 217 1.61 -16.88 -1.61
CA VAL A 217 2.68 -17.13 -2.60
C VAL A 217 3.25 -18.57 -2.52
N ASP A 218 3.02 -19.29 -1.42
CA ASP A 218 3.62 -20.61 -1.15
C ASP A 218 2.60 -21.75 -0.95
N THR A 219 1.36 -21.59 -1.45
CA THR A 219 0.33 -22.64 -1.35
C THR A 219 0.19 -23.43 -2.65
N THR A 220 0.13 -24.77 -2.54
CA THR A 220 -0.19 -25.66 -3.66
C THR A 220 -1.71 -25.71 -3.86
N TRP A 221 -2.18 -25.78 -5.11
CA TRP A 221 -3.59 -25.95 -5.47
C TRP A 221 -4.30 -27.06 -4.69
N SER A 222 -3.61 -28.18 -4.42
CA SER A 222 -4.14 -29.29 -3.63
C SER A 222 -4.50 -28.90 -2.20
N ARG A 223 -3.70 -28.04 -1.57
CA ARG A 223 -3.90 -27.58 -0.19
C ARG A 223 -5.05 -26.58 -0.10
N ILE A 224 -5.22 -25.75 -1.12
CA ILE A 224 -6.35 -24.82 -1.23
C ILE A 224 -7.64 -25.62 -1.45
N PHE A 225 -7.62 -26.60 -2.35
CA PHE A 225 -8.76 -27.48 -2.60
C PHE A 225 -9.14 -28.27 -1.34
N GLU A 226 -8.18 -28.89 -0.67
CA GLU A 226 -8.40 -29.61 0.59
C GLU A 226 -8.99 -28.70 1.68
N PHE A 227 -8.51 -27.46 1.78
CA PHE A 227 -9.04 -26.47 2.71
C PHE A 227 -10.50 -26.09 2.42
N VAL A 228 -10.84 -25.84 1.15
CA VAL A 228 -12.21 -25.49 0.73
C VAL A 228 -13.15 -26.68 0.88
N GLU A 229 -12.75 -27.88 0.44
CA GLU A 229 -13.56 -29.09 0.56
C GLU A 229 -13.80 -29.47 2.03
N GLY A 230 -12.78 -29.31 2.89
CA GLY A 230 -12.88 -29.55 4.33
C GLY A 230 -13.89 -28.63 5.04
N HIS A 231 -14.16 -27.44 4.51
CA HIS A 231 -15.11 -26.48 5.07
C HIS A 231 -16.42 -26.37 4.27
N ARG A 232 -16.61 -27.18 3.22
CA ARG A 232 -17.77 -27.10 2.32
C ARG A 232 -19.10 -27.19 3.05
N SER A 233 -19.23 -28.15 3.97
CA SER A 233 -20.45 -28.35 4.77
C SER A 233 -20.66 -27.23 5.80
N SER A 234 -19.57 -26.72 6.38
CA SER A 234 -19.60 -25.62 7.35
C SER A 234 -20.01 -24.28 6.72
N TRP A 235 -19.61 -24.03 5.47
CA TRP A 235 -19.86 -22.78 4.76
C TRP A 235 -21.08 -22.84 3.84
N GLN A 236 -21.78 -23.97 3.77
CA GLN A 236 -22.95 -24.18 2.92
C GLN A 236 -22.67 -23.81 1.45
N LEU A 237 -21.49 -24.20 0.95
CA LEU A 237 -21.09 -23.97 -0.43
C LEU A 237 -21.79 -25.00 -1.34
N ASP A 238 -22.75 -24.54 -2.14
CA ASP A 238 -23.41 -25.37 -3.16
C ASP A 238 -22.38 -25.86 -4.20
N ASP A 239 -21.67 -24.93 -4.83
CA ASP A 239 -20.58 -25.18 -5.78
C ASP A 239 -19.46 -24.14 -5.63
N TYR A 240 -18.21 -24.54 -5.91
CA TYR A 240 -17.06 -23.64 -5.95
C TYR A 240 -16.16 -23.93 -7.15
N SER A 241 -15.44 -22.91 -7.64
CA SER A 241 -14.47 -23.04 -8.72
C SER A 241 -13.16 -22.38 -8.31
N LEU A 242 -12.06 -23.10 -8.52
CA LEU A 242 -10.70 -22.66 -8.27
C LEU A 242 -9.98 -22.55 -9.61
N SER A 243 -9.77 -21.33 -10.10
CA SER A 243 -9.09 -21.08 -11.39
C SER A 243 -7.92 -20.13 -11.22
N GLN A 244 -6.89 -20.33 -12.04
CA GLN A 244 -5.90 -19.28 -12.28
C GLN A 244 -6.60 -18.09 -12.93
N PRO A 245 -6.17 -16.84 -12.67
CA PRO A 245 -6.68 -15.69 -13.39
C PRO A 245 -6.49 -15.91 -14.88
N SER A 246 -7.59 -15.88 -15.64
CA SER A 246 -7.55 -16.05 -17.08
C SER A 246 -7.07 -14.77 -17.76
N LEU A 247 -6.66 -14.89 -19.03
CA LEU A 247 -6.29 -13.74 -19.85
C LEU A 247 -7.49 -12.78 -20.04
N GLU A 248 -8.70 -13.33 -20.09
CA GLU A 248 -9.95 -12.58 -20.19
C GLU A 248 -10.21 -11.78 -18.92
N ASP A 249 -10.01 -12.38 -17.73
CA ASP A 249 -10.13 -11.68 -16.44
C ASP A 249 -9.13 -10.51 -16.35
N ALA A 250 -7.89 -10.73 -16.83
CA ALA A 250 -6.88 -9.69 -16.87
C ALA A 250 -7.24 -8.56 -17.85
N PHE A 251 -7.81 -8.89 -19.02
CA PHE A 251 -8.25 -7.90 -19.99
C PHE A 251 -9.47 -7.12 -19.52
N GLU A 252 -10.40 -7.79 -18.84
CA GLU A 252 -11.59 -7.18 -18.27
C GLU A 252 -11.22 -6.24 -17.12
N GLU A 253 -10.27 -6.62 -16.26
CA GLU A 253 -9.69 -5.76 -15.23
C GLU A 253 -9.04 -4.50 -15.85
N ILE A 254 -8.24 -4.67 -16.92
CA ILE A 254 -7.65 -3.54 -17.65
C ILE A 254 -8.72 -2.66 -18.31
N ALA A 255 -9.80 -3.25 -18.83
CA ALA A 255 -10.88 -2.52 -19.48
C ALA A 255 -11.71 -1.71 -18.47
N GLU A 256 -12.02 -2.30 -17.31
CA GLU A 256 -12.66 -1.61 -16.18
C GLU A 256 -11.80 -0.47 -15.64
N GLU A 257 -10.49 -0.70 -15.49
CA GLU A 257 -9.56 0.32 -15.00
C GLU A 257 -9.52 1.53 -15.96
N LYS A 258 -9.52 1.27 -17.28
CA LYS A 258 -9.64 2.32 -18.31
C LYS A 258 -10.99 3.03 -18.29
N ARG A 259 -12.07 2.34 -17.95
CA ARG A 259 -13.42 2.91 -17.87
C ARG A 259 -13.55 3.82 -16.64
N LYS A 260 -13.12 3.34 -15.48
CA LYS A 260 -13.03 4.12 -14.23
C LYS A 260 -12.12 5.34 -14.38
N LYS A 261 -11.04 5.23 -15.18
CA LYS A 261 -10.16 6.36 -15.48
C LYS A 261 -10.83 7.41 -16.37
N ARG A 262 -11.59 7.00 -17.39
CA ARG A 262 -12.35 7.93 -18.25
C ARG A 262 -13.48 8.65 -17.49
N GLU A 263 -14.17 7.94 -16.58
CA GLU A 263 -15.21 8.54 -15.73
C GLU A 263 -14.65 9.54 -14.71
N ARG A 264 -13.37 9.40 -14.31
CA ARG A 264 -12.65 10.37 -13.48
C ARG A 264 -12.08 11.56 -14.25
N GLU A 265 -11.94 11.45 -15.57
CA GLU A 265 -11.47 12.52 -16.45
C GLU A 265 -12.64 13.37 -17.00
N SER A 266 -13.89 12.89 -16.88
CA SER A 266 -15.10 13.62 -17.30
C SER A 266 -15.83 14.36 -16.18
N ASN A 267 -15.35 14.27 -14.94
CA ASN A 267 -15.82 15.03 -13.75
C ASN A 267 -14.72 15.95 -13.27
#